data_AF-A0A1E3NUV1-F1
#
_entry.id   AF-A0A1E3NUV1-F1
#
_cell.length_a   1.000
_cell.length_b   1.000
_cell.length_c   1.000
_cell.angle_alpha   90.00
_cell.angle_beta   90.00
_cell.angle_gamma   90.00
#
_symmetry.space_group_name_H-M   'P 1'
#
loop_
_entity.id
_entity.type
_entity.pdbx_description
1 polymer ?
#
loop_
_entity_poly.entity_id
_entity_poly.type
_entity_poly.pdbx_seq_one_letter_code
_entity_poly.pdbx_strand_id
1 'polypeptide(L)'
;MEKFEHLKTNPKFEACFWFPATNEQFRVSGDAKLLTMNNTTTFNHELGNYPLISPNVIKQYSSSLDLSNTEHHNTSAPSNPSPQEWESELKGKWEDLSRNLKSSFRKPEPGSIITPEKQKLLDSISRGVDGSHEVDGAKNFALVLLLADKVDYANLNGHQSRYVYSRYDDDQWDETEICP
;
A
#
# COMPACT_ATOMS: atom_id res chain seq x y z
N MET A 1 5.44 -13.61 -11.68
CA MET A 1 5.15 -12.16 -11.63
C MET A 1 3.65 -11.83 -11.78
N GLU A 2 2.79 -12.80 -11.49
CA GLU A 2 1.40 -12.83 -11.95
C GLU A 2 0.52 -11.71 -11.36
N LYS A 3 0.59 -11.50 -10.03
CA LYS A 3 -0.20 -10.45 -9.35
C LYS A 3 0.13 -9.03 -9.82
N PHE A 4 1.39 -8.76 -10.13
CA PHE A 4 1.83 -7.44 -10.61
C PHE A 4 1.20 -7.11 -11.96
N GLU A 5 1.19 -8.08 -12.88
CA GLU A 5 0.55 -7.92 -14.19
C GLU A 5 -0.99 -7.92 -14.11
N HIS A 6 -1.57 -8.72 -13.20
CA HIS A 6 -3.01 -8.67 -12.93
C HIS A 6 -3.45 -7.27 -12.48
N LEU A 7 -2.74 -6.66 -11.53
CA LEU A 7 -3.08 -5.33 -11.01
C LEU A 7 -2.88 -4.21 -12.05
N LYS A 8 -1.97 -4.37 -13.01
CA LYS A 8 -1.86 -3.45 -14.15
C LYS A 8 -3.07 -3.52 -15.08
N THR A 9 -3.64 -4.70 -15.25
CA THR A 9 -4.77 -4.93 -16.17
C THR A 9 -6.11 -4.65 -15.50
N ASN A 10 -6.23 -5.01 -14.23
CA ASN A 10 -7.41 -4.79 -13.41
C ASN A 10 -6.96 -4.35 -12.00
N PRO A 11 -7.11 -3.07 -11.64
CA PRO A 11 -6.67 -2.58 -10.35
C PRO A 11 -7.56 -3.05 -9.19
N LYS A 12 -8.71 -3.70 -9.45
CA LYS A 12 -9.63 -4.09 -8.38
C LYS A 12 -9.00 -5.10 -7.42
N PHE A 13 -9.18 -4.87 -6.14
CA PHE A 13 -8.79 -5.81 -5.08
C PHE A 13 -9.93 -6.05 -4.09
N GLU A 14 -9.88 -7.19 -3.42
CA GLU A 14 -10.57 -7.44 -2.17
C GLU A 14 -9.59 -8.16 -1.22
N ALA A 15 -9.46 -7.64 0.00
CA ALA A 15 -8.66 -8.23 1.07
C ALA A 15 -9.57 -8.62 2.23
N CYS A 16 -9.48 -9.88 2.67
CA CYS A 16 -10.24 -10.40 3.80
C CYS A 16 -9.32 -10.61 5.00
N PHE A 17 -9.66 -10.00 6.12
CA PHE A 17 -8.97 -10.10 7.39
C PHE A 17 -9.90 -10.78 8.40
N TRP A 18 -9.48 -11.92 8.95
CA TRP A 18 -10.19 -12.63 9.99
C TRP A 18 -9.43 -12.55 11.31
N PHE A 19 -10.12 -12.14 12.37
CA PHE A 19 -9.59 -11.99 13.72
C PHE A 19 -10.24 -13.06 14.63
N PRO A 20 -9.60 -14.24 14.79
CA PRO A 20 -10.22 -15.37 15.49
C PRO A 20 -10.44 -15.12 16.99
N ALA A 21 -9.65 -14.26 17.61
CA ALA A 21 -9.79 -13.95 19.04
C ALA A 21 -11.06 -13.14 19.34
N THR A 22 -11.49 -12.30 18.40
CA THR A 22 -12.68 -11.44 18.53
C THR A 22 -13.86 -11.93 17.69
N ASN A 23 -13.66 -12.96 16.86
CA ASN A 23 -14.61 -13.45 15.86
C ASN A 23 -15.10 -12.35 14.91
N GLU A 24 -14.16 -11.53 14.43
CA GLU A 24 -14.45 -10.41 13.54
C GLU A 24 -13.83 -10.62 12.16
N GLN A 25 -14.54 -10.17 11.13
CA GLN A 25 -14.07 -10.16 9.75
C GLN A 25 -14.13 -8.75 9.17
N PHE A 26 -13.09 -8.35 8.45
CA PHE A 26 -13.08 -7.17 7.59
C PHE A 26 -12.81 -7.60 6.15
N ARG A 27 -13.70 -7.24 5.23
CA ARG A 27 -13.48 -7.35 3.79
C ARG A 27 -13.35 -5.95 3.22
N VAL A 28 -12.13 -5.60 2.84
CA VAL A 28 -11.80 -4.29 2.26
C VAL A 28 -11.69 -4.44 0.76
N SER A 29 -12.42 -3.65 -0.02
CA SER A 29 -12.31 -3.62 -1.47
C SER A 29 -12.02 -2.23 -1.99
N GLY A 30 -11.53 -2.18 -3.22
CA GLY A 30 -11.29 -0.94 -3.95
C GLY A 30 -10.32 -1.14 -5.10
N ASP A 31 -9.56 -0.09 -5.40
CA ASP A 31 -8.50 -0.12 -6.41
C ASP A 31 -7.12 -0.26 -5.75
N ALA A 32 -6.21 -0.99 -6.38
CA ALA A 32 -4.82 -1.10 -5.97
C ALA A 32 -3.94 -0.40 -6.99
N LYS A 33 -2.98 0.40 -6.50
CA LYS A 33 -2.01 1.13 -7.33
C LYS A 33 -0.60 0.72 -6.96
N LEU A 34 0.27 0.62 -7.96
CA LEU A 34 1.64 0.13 -7.81
C LEU A 34 2.61 1.30 -7.88
N LEU A 35 3.22 1.63 -6.75
CA LEU A 35 4.31 2.61 -6.68
C LEU A 35 5.66 1.89 -6.82
N THR A 36 6.44 2.32 -7.80
CA THR A 36 7.76 1.78 -8.15
C THR A 36 8.75 2.93 -8.35
N MET A 37 10.05 2.61 -8.42
CA MET A 37 11.08 3.62 -8.67
C MET A 37 10.91 4.32 -10.05
N ASN A 38 10.18 3.70 -10.98
CA ASN A 38 10.05 4.18 -12.35
C ASN A 38 8.85 5.11 -12.57
N ASN A 39 7.93 5.23 -11.61
CA ASN A 39 6.70 6.00 -11.78
C ASN A 39 6.43 7.04 -10.67
N THR A 40 7.40 7.35 -9.80
CA THR A 40 7.24 8.36 -8.73
C THR A 40 6.79 9.73 -9.24
N THR A 41 7.22 10.13 -10.45
CA THR A 41 6.85 11.41 -11.08
C THR A 41 5.46 11.41 -11.71
N THR A 42 4.94 10.25 -12.09
CA THR A 42 3.63 10.08 -12.73
C THR A 42 2.57 9.49 -11.81
N PHE A 43 2.95 9.06 -10.61
CA PHE A 43 2.07 8.28 -9.72
C PHE A 43 0.79 9.01 -9.31
N ASN A 44 0.84 10.33 -9.13
CA ASN A 44 -0.36 11.13 -8.86
C ASN A 44 -1.41 11.04 -9.97
N HIS A 45 -0.98 10.90 -11.23
CA HIS A 45 -1.91 10.67 -12.34
C HIS A 45 -2.51 9.26 -12.28
N GLU A 46 -1.75 8.26 -11.83
CA GLU A 46 -2.23 6.87 -11.67
C GLU A 46 -3.23 6.71 -10.52
N LEU A 47 -3.08 7.52 -9.46
CA LEU A 47 -4.01 7.58 -8.32
C LEU A 47 -5.39 8.13 -8.70
N GLY A 48 -5.47 8.95 -9.74
CA GLY A 48 -6.70 9.65 -10.13
C GLY A 48 -7.16 10.62 -9.04
N ASN A 49 -8.46 10.63 -8.77
CA ASN A 49 -9.07 11.56 -7.80
C ASN A 49 -9.07 11.03 -6.36
N TYR A 50 -8.22 10.05 -6.03
CA TYR A 50 -8.13 9.58 -4.64
C TYR A 50 -7.48 10.67 -3.78
N PRO A 51 -8.13 11.13 -2.70
CA PRO A 51 -7.72 12.32 -1.95
C PRO A 51 -6.61 11.99 -0.94
N LEU A 52 -5.42 11.64 -1.44
CA LEU A 52 -4.26 11.44 -0.56
C LEU A 52 -3.68 12.79 -0.15
N ILE A 53 -3.52 13.00 1.15
CA ILE A 53 -2.93 14.22 1.69
C ILE A 53 -1.42 14.05 1.82
N SER A 54 -0.64 15.02 1.33
CA SER A 54 0.79 15.09 1.54
C SER A 54 1.17 15.03 3.04
N PRO A 55 2.14 14.17 3.44
CA PRO A 55 2.63 14.14 4.81
C PRO A 55 3.14 15.49 5.33
N ASN A 56 3.73 16.33 4.45
CA ASN A 56 4.19 17.66 4.84
C ASN A 56 3.03 18.59 5.23
N VAL A 57 1.89 18.48 4.55
CA VAL A 57 0.67 19.23 4.90
C VAL A 57 0.16 18.78 6.27
N ILE A 58 0.08 17.46 6.53
CA ILE A 58 -0.36 16.91 7.82
C ILE A 58 0.55 17.40 8.97
N LYS A 59 1.88 17.42 8.77
CA LYS A 59 2.82 17.91 9.78
C LYS A 59 2.57 19.37 10.14
N GLN A 60 2.31 20.22 9.15
CA GLN A 60 1.98 21.63 9.38
C GLN A 60 0.71 21.78 10.23
N TYR A 61 -0.36 21.03 9.92
CA TYR A 61 -1.59 21.02 10.73
C TYR A 61 -1.36 20.54 12.17
N SER A 62 -0.58 19.46 12.36
CA SER A 62 -0.29 18.93 13.70
C SER A 62 0.53 19.90 14.56
N SER A 63 1.35 20.75 13.92
CA SER A 63 2.14 21.76 14.62
C SER A 63 1.37 23.05 14.93
N SER A 64 0.22 23.28 14.32
CA SER A 64 -0.58 24.51 14.44
C SER A 64 -1.77 24.40 15.39
N LEU A 65 -1.71 23.55 16.43
CA LEU A 65 -2.74 23.43 17.46
C LEU A 65 -2.99 24.71 18.29
N ASP A 66 -2.29 25.82 18.01
CA ASP A 66 -2.67 27.17 18.45
C ASP A 66 -3.81 27.72 17.57
N LEU A 67 -5.03 27.30 17.90
CA LEU A 67 -6.31 27.62 17.24
C LEU A 67 -6.74 29.11 17.30
N SER A 68 -5.85 30.05 17.61
CA SER A 68 -6.24 31.47 17.79
C SER A 68 -5.67 32.46 16.76
N ASN A 69 -4.81 32.06 15.83
CA ASN A 69 -4.14 33.00 14.91
C ASN A 69 -4.20 32.65 13.41
N THR A 70 -4.97 31.65 13.00
CA THR A 70 -5.00 31.18 11.60
C THR A 70 -6.09 31.84 10.75
N GLU A 71 -6.17 33.17 10.72
CA GLU A 71 -6.99 33.87 9.70
C GLU A 71 -6.17 34.26 8.44
N HIS A 72 -4.84 34.14 8.44
CA HIS A 72 -4.01 34.74 7.36
C HIS A 72 -2.85 33.91 6.82
N HIS A 73 -2.85 32.58 6.92
CA HIS A 73 -1.91 31.75 6.14
C HIS A 73 -2.63 31.08 4.98
N ASN A 74 -2.23 31.45 3.75
CA ASN A 74 -2.60 30.84 2.48
C ASN A 74 -2.77 29.32 2.61
N THR A 75 -4.00 28.85 2.81
CA THR A 75 -4.33 27.44 2.72
C THR A 75 -4.33 27.08 1.25
N SER A 76 -3.16 26.78 0.69
CA SER A 76 -3.09 25.95 -0.51
C SER A 76 -3.90 24.69 -0.21
N ALA A 77 -4.89 24.39 -1.06
CA ALA A 77 -5.71 23.19 -0.97
C ALA A 77 -4.86 21.95 -0.64
N PRO A 78 -5.39 20.95 0.10
CA PRO A 78 -4.64 19.73 0.42
C PRO A 78 -4.06 19.15 -0.86
N SER A 79 -2.74 19.25 -0.99
CA SER A 79 -2.04 18.81 -2.19
C SER A 79 -1.67 17.35 -2.05
N ASN A 80 -1.88 16.58 -3.12
CA ASN A 80 -1.35 15.23 -3.26
C ASN A 80 0.17 15.21 -2.95
N PRO A 81 0.72 14.09 -2.45
CA PRO A 81 2.14 13.98 -2.21
C PRO A 81 2.97 14.29 -3.46
N SER A 82 4.07 15.00 -3.29
CA SER A 82 5.00 15.33 -4.38
C SER A 82 5.76 14.08 -4.88
N PRO A 83 6.33 14.11 -6.09
CA PRO A 83 7.20 13.03 -6.57
C PRO A 83 8.34 12.68 -5.61
N GLN A 84 8.92 13.69 -4.96
CA GLN A 84 10.00 13.51 -3.98
C GLN A 84 9.51 12.82 -2.71
N GLU A 85 8.27 13.08 -2.29
CA GLU A 85 7.65 12.37 -1.16
C GLU A 85 7.37 10.91 -1.51
N TRP A 86 6.90 10.62 -2.73
CA TRP A 86 6.73 9.24 -3.19
C TRP A 86 8.04 8.47 -3.26
N GLU A 87 9.09 9.09 -3.80
CA GLU A 87 10.42 8.51 -3.84
C GLU A 87 10.96 8.25 -2.42
N SER A 88 10.78 9.22 -1.52
CA SER A 88 11.22 9.10 -0.12
C SER A 88 10.48 7.99 0.62
N GLU A 89 9.16 7.87 0.44
CA GLU A 89 8.34 6.81 1.03
C GLU A 89 8.79 5.43 0.52
N LEU A 90 8.92 5.29 -0.81
CA LEU A 90 9.36 4.04 -1.43
C LEU A 90 10.76 3.62 -0.95
N LYS A 91 11.71 4.57 -0.92
CA LYS A 91 13.06 4.33 -0.44
C LYS A 91 13.07 3.98 1.05
N GLY A 92 12.35 4.73 1.88
CA GLY A 92 12.27 4.47 3.32
C GLY A 92 11.73 3.07 3.62
N LYS A 93 10.64 2.67 2.95
CA LYS A 93 10.07 1.32 3.11
C LYS A 93 11.01 0.22 2.62
N TRP A 94 11.79 0.46 1.58
CA TRP A 94 12.83 -0.48 1.17
C TRP A 94 13.94 -0.59 2.22
N GLU A 95 14.40 0.53 2.76
CA GLU A 95 15.47 0.59 3.75
C GLU A 95 15.10 -0.12 5.07
N ASP A 96 13.84 -0.01 5.49
CA ASP A 96 13.26 -0.66 6.68
C ASP A 96 13.21 -2.20 6.58
N LEU A 97 13.32 -2.78 5.38
CA LEU A 97 13.29 -4.23 5.21
C LEU A 97 14.55 -4.89 5.76
N SER A 98 14.39 -6.04 6.42
CA SER A 98 15.51 -6.87 6.85
C SER A 98 16.37 -7.33 5.66
N ARG A 99 17.67 -7.58 5.89
CA ARG A 99 18.58 -8.12 4.86
C ARG A 99 18.04 -9.39 4.19
N ASN A 100 17.44 -10.28 4.99
CA ASN A 100 16.85 -11.54 4.49
C ASN A 100 15.63 -11.29 3.61
N LEU A 101 14.83 -10.26 3.91
CA LEU A 101 13.69 -9.90 3.07
C LEU A 101 14.15 -9.21 1.80
N LYS A 102 15.11 -8.28 1.87
CA LYS A 102 15.73 -7.64 0.69
C LYS A 102 16.34 -8.66 -0.27
N SER A 103 17.01 -9.70 0.25
CA SER A 103 17.58 -10.76 -0.59
C SER A 103 16.52 -11.58 -1.33
N SER A 104 15.29 -11.66 -0.80
CA SER A 104 14.19 -12.35 -1.47
C SER A 104 13.79 -11.71 -2.80
N PHE A 105 14.00 -10.40 -2.96
CA PHE A 105 13.72 -9.67 -4.21
C PHE A 105 14.75 -9.93 -5.32
N ARG A 106 15.85 -10.63 -5.01
CA ARG A 106 16.84 -11.11 -5.99
C ARG A 106 16.62 -12.55 -6.42
N LYS A 107 15.65 -13.25 -5.82
CA LYS A 107 15.33 -14.63 -6.19
C LYS A 107 14.80 -14.69 -7.63
N PRO A 108 14.87 -15.88 -8.27
CA PRO A 108 14.21 -16.12 -9.54
C PRO A 108 12.72 -15.75 -9.49
N GLU A 109 12.13 -15.55 -10.66
CA GLU A 109 10.72 -15.18 -10.77
C GLU A 109 9.81 -16.13 -9.98
N PRO A 110 9.01 -15.62 -9.03
CA PRO A 110 8.08 -16.44 -8.26
C PRO A 110 7.09 -17.18 -9.17
N GLY A 111 6.93 -18.48 -8.92
CA GLY A 111 6.06 -19.38 -9.69
C GLY A 111 6.73 -20.03 -10.91
N SER A 112 7.94 -19.61 -11.28
CA SER A 112 8.66 -20.21 -12.41
C SER A 112 9.25 -21.58 -12.06
N ILE A 113 9.41 -22.45 -13.06
CA ILE A 113 10.00 -23.80 -12.90
C ILE A 113 11.42 -23.69 -12.32
N ILE A 114 11.74 -24.54 -11.34
CA ILE A 114 13.08 -24.68 -10.77
C ILE A 114 13.96 -25.46 -11.75
N THR A 115 14.94 -24.77 -12.33
CA THR A 115 16.02 -25.37 -13.12
C THR A 115 17.28 -25.51 -12.25
N PRO A 116 18.26 -26.34 -12.64
CA PRO A 116 19.54 -26.44 -11.91
C PRO A 116 20.23 -25.08 -11.69
N GLU A 117 20.13 -24.16 -12.65
CA GLU A 117 20.69 -22.81 -12.58
C GLU A 117 19.98 -21.97 -11.51
N LYS A 118 18.64 -22.03 -11.47
CA LYS A 118 17.85 -21.33 -10.45
C LYS A 118 18.08 -21.90 -9.06
N GLN A 119 18.23 -23.22 -8.94
CA GLN A 119 18.58 -23.85 -7.67
C GLN A 119 19.94 -23.36 -7.17
N LYS A 120 20.95 -23.33 -8.05
CA LYS A 120 22.28 -22.80 -7.71
C LYS A 120 22.23 -21.33 -7.27
N LEU A 121 21.40 -20.51 -7.92
CA LEU A 121 21.20 -19.11 -7.55
C LEU A 121 20.50 -18.97 -6.19
N LEU A 122 19.49 -19.79 -5.90
CA LEU A 122 18.84 -19.80 -4.58
C LEU A 122 19.84 -20.16 -3.48
N ASP A 123 20.70 -21.15 -3.72
CA ASP A 123 21.73 -21.56 -2.78
C ASP A 123 22.77 -20.46 -2.54
N SER A 124 23.22 -19.76 -3.60
CA SER A 124 24.18 -18.65 -3.45
C SER A 124 23.58 -17.46 -2.69
N ILE A 125 22.31 -17.10 -2.96
CA ILE A 125 21.59 -16.06 -2.22
C ILE A 125 21.46 -16.45 -0.74
N SER A 126 21.11 -17.71 -0.44
CA SER A 126 20.96 -18.17 0.95
C SER A 126 22.26 -18.10 1.75
N ARG A 127 23.40 -18.28 1.09
CA ARG A 127 24.74 -18.19 1.67
C ARG A 127 25.31 -16.76 1.66
N GLY A 128 24.63 -15.82 1.01
CA GLY A 128 25.11 -14.43 0.85
C GLY A 128 26.32 -14.31 -0.09
N VAL A 129 26.49 -15.25 -1.02
CA VAL A 129 27.61 -15.31 -1.99
C VAL A 129 27.13 -15.22 -3.43
N ASP A 130 25.96 -14.62 -3.66
CA ASP A 130 25.39 -14.35 -4.98
C ASP A 130 26.14 -13.25 -5.75
N GLY A 131 26.96 -12.45 -5.06
CA GLY A 131 27.73 -11.37 -5.67
C GLY A 131 26.87 -10.16 -6.07
N SER A 132 25.59 -10.15 -5.69
CA SER A 132 24.65 -9.06 -5.93
C SER A 132 24.51 -8.16 -4.70
N HIS A 133 24.25 -6.89 -4.94
CA HIS A 133 24.06 -5.86 -3.92
C HIS A 133 22.57 -5.66 -3.60
N GLU A 134 22.27 -4.98 -2.48
CA GLU A 134 20.87 -4.69 -2.11
C GLU A 134 20.13 -3.92 -3.21
N VAL A 135 20.82 -3.01 -3.90
CA VAL A 135 20.26 -2.22 -5.02
C VAL A 135 19.70 -3.09 -6.16
N ASP A 136 20.25 -4.29 -6.37
CA ASP A 136 19.79 -5.21 -7.41
C ASP A 136 18.40 -5.77 -7.13
N GLY A 137 18.00 -5.82 -5.85
CA GLY A 137 16.64 -6.22 -5.45
C GLY A 137 15.64 -5.07 -5.51
N ALA A 138 16.10 -3.83 -5.33
CA ALA A 138 15.23 -2.65 -5.25
C ALA A 138 14.42 -2.41 -6.53
N LYS A 139 14.96 -2.77 -7.70
CA LYS A 139 14.22 -2.68 -8.99
C LYS A 139 12.99 -3.58 -9.08
N ASN A 140 12.95 -4.65 -8.25
CA ASN A 140 11.83 -5.58 -8.17
C ASN A 140 10.90 -5.25 -6.98
N PHE A 141 11.20 -4.19 -6.23
CA PHE A 141 10.40 -3.73 -5.11
C PHE A 141 9.32 -2.76 -5.58
N ALA A 142 8.13 -2.90 -5.03
CA ALA A 142 7.01 -2.01 -5.26
C ALA A 142 6.19 -1.88 -3.97
N LEU A 143 5.62 -0.70 -3.76
CA LEU A 143 4.56 -0.51 -2.78
C LEU A 143 3.21 -0.71 -3.46
N VAL A 144 2.34 -1.50 -2.84
CA VAL A 144 0.96 -1.69 -3.28
C VAL A 144 0.07 -0.84 -2.39
N LEU A 145 -0.49 0.23 -2.96
CA LEU A 145 -1.42 1.10 -2.25
C LEU A 145 -2.84 0.55 -2.45
N LEU A 146 -3.50 0.20 -1.35
CA LEU A 146 -4.89 -0.26 -1.35
C LEU A 146 -5.82 0.93 -1.12
N LEU A 147 -6.41 1.41 -2.20
CA LEU A 147 -7.32 2.55 -2.22
C LEU A 147 -8.74 2.05 -1.93
N ALA A 148 -9.07 1.92 -0.65
CA ALA A 148 -10.35 1.40 -0.22
C ALA A 148 -11.52 2.29 -0.68
N ASP A 149 -12.55 1.66 -1.25
CA ASP A 149 -13.84 2.27 -1.58
C ASP A 149 -15.00 1.64 -0.79
N LYS A 150 -14.79 0.45 -0.22
CA LYS A 150 -15.79 -0.27 0.56
C LYS A 150 -15.14 -1.15 1.63
N VAL A 151 -15.78 -1.22 2.80
CA VAL A 151 -15.43 -2.14 3.88
C VAL A 151 -16.69 -2.89 4.32
N ASP A 152 -16.65 -4.21 4.32
CA ASP A 152 -17.70 -5.08 4.86
C ASP A 152 -17.16 -5.71 6.15
N TYR A 153 -17.66 -5.22 7.28
CA TYR A 153 -17.29 -5.62 8.63
C TYR A 153 -18.37 -6.54 9.20
N ALA A 154 -17.97 -7.73 9.65
CA ALA A 154 -18.86 -8.66 10.34
C ALA A 154 -18.31 -8.93 11.75
N ASN A 155 -19.15 -8.73 12.76
CA ASN A 155 -18.92 -9.16 14.12
C ASN A 155 -19.76 -10.41 14.39
N LEU A 156 -19.10 -11.54 14.59
CA LEU A 156 -19.76 -12.82 14.83
C LEU A 156 -19.76 -13.22 16.32
N ASN A 157 -19.34 -12.30 17.20
CA ASN A 157 -19.28 -12.53 18.64
C ASN A 157 -20.57 -12.07 19.33
N GLY A 158 -21.15 -12.89 20.20
CA GLY A 158 -22.36 -12.53 20.94
C GLY A 158 -23.55 -12.21 20.02
N HIS A 159 -24.03 -10.96 20.06
CA HIS A 159 -25.04 -10.46 19.14
C HIS A 159 -24.39 -10.15 17.78
N GLN A 160 -24.65 -11.01 16.80
CA GLN A 160 -24.05 -10.87 15.47
C GLN A 160 -24.55 -9.60 14.77
N SER A 161 -23.62 -8.84 14.20
CA SER A 161 -23.90 -7.61 13.46
C SER A 161 -23.00 -7.53 12.23
N ARG A 162 -23.47 -6.87 11.18
CA ARG A 162 -22.70 -6.67 9.97
C ARG A 162 -22.95 -5.29 9.39
N TYR A 163 -21.87 -4.59 9.08
CA TYR A 163 -21.89 -3.22 8.58
C TYR A 163 -21.14 -3.14 7.25
N VAL A 164 -21.75 -2.44 6.30
CA VAL A 164 -21.11 -2.08 5.04
C VAL A 164 -20.84 -0.58 5.05
N TYR A 165 -19.57 -0.25 4.91
CA TYR A 165 -19.07 1.10 4.70
C TYR A 165 -18.82 1.29 3.21
N SER A 166 -19.37 2.33 2.60
CA SER A 166 -19.12 2.66 1.20
C SER A 166 -18.71 4.11 1.07
N ARG A 167 -17.60 4.35 0.37
CA ARG A 167 -17.13 5.70 0.09
C ARG A 167 -17.92 6.30 -1.07
N TYR A 168 -18.37 7.52 -0.90
CA TYR A 168 -19.00 8.32 -1.95
C TYR A 168 -18.26 9.65 -2.13
N ASP A 169 -18.89 10.60 -2.82
CA ASP A 169 -18.32 11.90 -3.19
C ASP A 169 -17.63 12.61 -1.99
N ASP A 170 -16.57 13.36 -2.30
CA ASP A 170 -15.77 14.14 -1.34
C ASP A 170 -15.14 13.33 -0.18
N ASP A 171 -14.78 12.06 -0.43
CA ASP A 171 -14.15 11.15 0.56
C ASP A 171 -15.02 10.83 1.78
N GLN A 172 -16.33 11.09 1.68
CA GLN A 172 -17.29 10.76 2.73
C GLN A 172 -17.68 9.27 2.67
N TRP A 173 -18.11 8.73 3.79
CA TRP A 173 -18.45 7.32 3.94
C TRP A 173 -19.85 7.16 4.49
N ASP A 174 -20.66 6.38 3.78
CA ASP A 174 -21.93 5.87 4.30
C ASP A 174 -21.69 4.60 5.11
N GLU A 175 -22.43 4.45 6.20
CA GLU A 175 -22.50 3.22 7.00
C GLU A 175 -23.91 2.63 6.87
N THR A 176 -24.00 1.32 6.62
CA THR A 176 -25.28 0.62 6.59
C THR A 176 -25.18 -0.71 7.32
N GLU A 177 -26.01 -0.88 8.35
CA GLU A 177 -26.20 -2.17 9.00
C GLU A 177 -27.01 -3.10 8.09
N ILE A 178 -26.53 -4.33 7.91
CA ILE A 178 -27.16 -5.37 7.11
C ILE A 178 -27.28 -6.67 7.92
N CYS A 179 -28.10 -7.60 7.43
CA CYS A 179 -28.17 -8.93 8.04
C CYS A 179 -26.78 -9.62 7.98
N PRO A 180 -26.31 -10.22 9.10
CA PRO A 180 -25.05 -10.96 9.16
C PRO A 180 -24.90 -12.04 8.07
#